data_AF-A0A842TRB8-F1
#
_entry.id   AF-A0A842TRB8-F1
#
_cell.length_a   1.000
_cell.length_b   1.000
_cell.length_c   1.000
_cell.angle_alpha   90.00
_cell.angle_beta   90.00
_cell.angle_gamma   90.00
#
_symmetry.space_group_name_H-M   'P 1'
#
loop_
_entity.id
_entity.type
_entity.pdbx_description
1 polymer ?
#
loop_
_entity_poly.entity_id
_entity_poly.type
_entity_poly.pdbx_seq_one_letter_code
_entity_poly.pdbx_strand_id
1 'polypeptide(L)'
;MAKKRKKKSNINSIVLLIGLIFLWIALFSIYIYERPITGETVFEPDTPENCTQTDVGVVWDTIFDISSSGITILNSSEGNGCGEYIAHKIIDDKELFIIKSEDSIPPNVHSKNVEAVHGNFSSDQINIIKDLTDENVSSFYIDVSSFAFTASNRQKNITNTTTADSIYYSYFAISQDSDEWENGTDLDDEYYVTDESDTVGDDNNEEIKAILKNKTMEIFIFEKITDCTPNWTLQTTPCKEDETQIEHYIDENNCGDLSSIPDENKTIHCDYDGNNLIGNQSEINAPGIDLSVEVDDEDLNESKMYIGDRKIEIYDDTERLVKFDWDFTDEAFDFKKVKIEIQDSGSDFGYIIVEGINEEKEVRLDKISNDSEAVCIKDSSSVDSISEISDDCLESNEEYVICPGESDDGEYICAVNSERDKLIVSGLSHSGVKEYVENDTGAYEDAEEDECTPDWTCTNWSECSNGMKYRTCTDSNMCGSTQEKPEEEETCTVSQVCTPDWVCTDWQPGECPTSGEQTRTCTDENNCPNAGSKPRETRTCEPEGGSGIFIIIMILIFLGLAGAVTFLLLRKKLFKSKKPDSGKEPGDSGPGYTQPRPPGPGPPGSRPARPNPMPMQKRPQAPPVVQQPL
;
A
#
# COMPACT_ATOMS: atom_id res chain seq x y z
N MET A 1 68.89 -50.26 -0.05
CA MET A 1 68.64 -48.83 -0.36
C MET A 1 67.45 -48.72 -1.31
N ALA A 2 66.55 -47.76 -1.05
CA ALA A 2 65.47 -47.22 -1.89
C ALA A 2 64.45 -48.24 -2.47
N LYS A 3 63.18 -48.35 -2.03
CA LYS A 3 62.15 -47.36 -1.65
C LYS A 3 62.01 -46.21 -2.66
N LYS A 4 61.29 -46.44 -3.77
CA LYS A 4 60.42 -45.47 -4.46
C LYS A 4 59.75 -46.15 -5.66
N ARG A 5 58.41 -46.33 -5.59
CA ARG A 5 57.43 -46.21 -6.69
C ARG A 5 56.07 -46.76 -6.22
N LYS A 6 55.32 -45.92 -5.51
CA LYS A 6 53.87 -46.05 -5.30
C LYS A 6 53.28 -44.65 -5.14
N LYS A 7 52.79 -44.09 -6.25
CA LYS A 7 51.79 -42.99 -6.36
C LYS A 7 51.83 -42.45 -7.79
N LYS A 8 51.22 -43.17 -8.73
CA LYS A 8 50.86 -42.56 -10.04
C LYS A 8 49.59 -43.18 -10.65
N SER A 9 48.82 -43.93 -9.87
CA SER A 9 47.65 -44.68 -10.36
C SER A 9 46.28 -44.18 -9.87
N ASN A 10 46.24 -43.16 -8.99
CA ASN A 10 44.95 -42.70 -8.43
C ASN A 10 44.38 -41.44 -9.10
N ILE A 11 45.18 -40.68 -9.84
CA ILE A 11 44.71 -39.42 -10.47
C ILE A 11 43.76 -39.74 -11.63
N ASN A 12 44.07 -40.75 -12.44
CA ASN A 12 43.21 -41.12 -13.58
C ASN A 12 41.85 -41.68 -13.14
N SER A 13 41.77 -42.37 -11.99
CA SER A 13 40.48 -42.81 -11.43
C SER A 13 39.64 -41.65 -10.90
N ILE A 14 40.27 -40.65 -10.29
CA ILE A 14 39.54 -39.47 -9.77
C ILE A 14 38.99 -38.63 -10.92
N VAL A 15 39.78 -38.41 -11.98
CA VAL A 15 39.33 -37.66 -13.17
C VAL A 15 38.17 -38.38 -13.88
N LEU A 16 38.21 -39.71 -13.95
CA LEU A 16 37.14 -40.50 -14.56
C LEU A 16 35.86 -40.50 -13.70
N LEU A 17 36.00 -40.52 -12.37
CA LEU A 17 34.86 -40.40 -11.45
C LEU A 17 34.20 -39.01 -11.54
N ILE A 18 34.99 -37.93 -11.57
CA ILE A 18 34.49 -36.57 -11.73
C ILE A 18 33.78 -36.41 -13.08
N GLY A 19 34.35 -36.95 -14.16
CA GLY A 19 33.71 -36.95 -15.49
C GLY A 19 32.36 -37.67 -15.52
N LEU A 20 32.22 -38.79 -14.80
CA LEU A 20 30.95 -39.52 -14.68
C LEU A 20 29.93 -38.76 -13.83
N ILE A 21 30.36 -38.05 -12.79
CA ILE A 21 29.47 -37.18 -11.99
C ILE A 21 28.94 -36.03 -12.84
N PHE A 22 29.81 -35.35 -13.61
CA PHE A 22 29.36 -34.29 -14.52
C PHE A 22 28.44 -34.80 -15.64
N LEU A 23 28.71 -35.99 -16.18
CA LEU A 23 27.82 -36.63 -17.15
C LEU A 23 26.46 -36.97 -16.53
N TRP A 24 26.44 -37.48 -15.30
CA TRP A 24 25.21 -37.79 -14.59
C TRP A 24 24.43 -36.53 -14.22
N ILE A 25 25.10 -35.46 -13.74
CA ILE A 25 24.48 -34.16 -13.51
C ILE A 25 23.93 -33.61 -14.82
N ALA A 26 24.68 -33.66 -15.93
CA ALA A 26 24.18 -33.18 -17.22
C ALA A 26 22.98 -33.98 -17.73
N LEU A 27 23.00 -35.31 -17.59
CA LEU A 27 21.87 -36.16 -17.96
C LEU A 27 20.68 -35.99 -17.01
N PHE A 28 20.91 -35.75 -15.72
CA PHE A 28 19.88 -35.47 -14.74
C PHE A 28 19.28 -34.07 -14.92
N SER A 29 20.09 -33.08 -15.27
CA SER A 29 19.65 -31.75 -15.68
C SER A 29 18.87 -31.80 -16.99
N ILE A 30 19.29 -32.59 -17.99
CA ILE A 30 18.50 -32.81 -19.21
C ILE A 30 17.20 -33.55 -18.86
N TYR A 31 17.23 -34.55 -17.97
CA TYR A 31 16.05 -35.28 -17.53
C TYR A 31 15.06 -34.42 -16.73
N ILE A 32 15.54 -33.49 -15.91
CA ILE A 32 14.72 -32.48 -15.23
C ILE A 32 14.23 -31.42 -16.21
N TYR A 33 15.03 -31.04 -17.20
CA TYR A 33 14.65 -30.03 -18.21
C TYR A 33 13.65 -30.59 -19.25
N GLU A 34 13.68 -31.90 -19.51
CA GLU A 34 12.73 -32.60 -20.39
C GLU A 34 11.50 -33.14 -19.66
N ARG A 35 11.47 -33.06 -18.31
CA ARG A 35 10.21 -33.07 -17.59
C ARG A 35 9.77 -31.63 -17.43
N PRO A 36 8.94 -31.06 -18.33
CA PRO A 36 8.10 -29.96 -17.88
C PRO A 36 7.49 -30.42 -16.56
N ILE A 37 7.61 -29.60 -15.52
CA ILE A 37 6.60 -29.62 -14.47
C ILE A 37 5.34 -29.26 -15.26
N THR A 38 4.65 -30.28 -15.76
CA THR A 38 3.26 -30.16 -16.15
C THR A 38 2.57 -29.97 -14.82
N GLY A 39 2.64 -28.74 -14.28
CA GLY A 39 1.56 -28.28 -13.44
C GLY A 39 0.32 -28.58 -14.27
N GLU A 40 -0.60 -29.32 -13.68
CA GLU A 40 -1.89 -29.59 -14.26
C GLU A 40 -2.42 -28.24 -14.75
N THR A 41 -2.51 -28.08 -16.06
CA THR A 41 -3.12 -26.89 -16.62
C THR A 41 -4.61 -27.12 -16.41
N VAL A 42 -5.11 -26.62 -15.29
CA VAL A 42 -6.55 -26.51 -15.04
C VAL A 42 -7.16 -25.86 -16.28
N PHE A 43 -8.18 -26.50 -16.84
CA PHE A 43 -8.86 -26.01 -18.03
C PHE A 43 -9.55 -24.70 -17.67
N GLU A 44 -9.01 -23.59 -18.16
CA GLU A 44 -9.59 -22.26 -17.95
C GLU A 44 -10.09 -21.73 -19.30
N PRO A 45 -11.40 -21.74 -19.57
CA PRO A 45 -11.92 -21.16 -20.80
C PRO A 45 -11.62 -19.65 -20.83
N ASP A 46 -11.02 -19.18 -21.93
CA ASP A 46 -10.79 -17.75 -22.15
C ASP A 46 -12.11 -16.96 -21.99
N THR A 47 -12.04 -15.77 -21.41
CA THR A 47 -13.20 -14.87 -21.36
C THR A 47 -13.19 -13.96 -22.59
N PRO A 48 -14.31 -13.84 -23.32
CA PRO A 48 -14.31 -13.08 -24.55
C PRO A 48 -14.21 -11.59 -24.22
N GLU A 49 -13.21 -10.90 -24.79
CA GLU A 49 -13.01 -9.46 -24.56
C GLU A 49 -14.22 -8.64 -25.03
N ASN A 50 -14.86 -9.07 -26.13
CA ASN A 50 -16.08 -8.48 -26.65
C ASN A 50 -17.07 -9.59 -27.06
N CYS A 51 -18.36 -9.27 -27.14
CA CYS A 51 -19.36 -10.24 -27.63
C CYS A 51 -19.38 -10.38 -29.15
N THR A 52 -18.19 -10.39 -29.77
CA THR A 52 -18.06 -10.59 -31.22
C THR A 52 -18.07 -12.07 -31.56
N GLN A 53 -18.45 -12.39 -32.80
CA GLN A 53 -18.36 -13.75 -33.33
C GLN A 53 -16.96 -14.36 -33.19
N THR A 54 -15.92 -13.54 -33.29
CA THR A 54 -14.54 -13.99 -33.20
C THR A 54 -14.18 -14.35 -31.76
N ASP A 55 -14.45 -13.47 -30.80
CA ASP A 55 -14.02 -13.65 -29.42
C ASP A 55 -14.82 -14.77 -28.74
N VAL A 56 -16.15 -14.75 -28.87
CA VAL A 56 -17.03 -15.83 -28.38
C VAL A 56 -16.77 -17.13 -29.13
N GLY A 57 -16.36 -17.05 -30.40
CA GLY A 57 -15.98 -18.20 -31.20
C GLY A 57 -14.74 -18.93 -30.66
N VAL A 58 -13.78 -18.19 -30.08
CA VAL A 58 -12.61 -18.79 -29.40
C VAL A 58 -13.06 -19.58 -28.18
N VAL A 59 -13.89 -19.00 -27.30
CA VAL A 59 -14.42 -19.70 -26.12
C VAL A 59 -15.20 -20.95 -26.52
N TRP A 60 -16.03 -20.81 -27.55
CA TRP A 60 -16.80 -21.91 -28.13
C TRP A 60 -15.90 -23.06 -28.61
N ASP A 61 -14.87 -22.75 -29.41
CA ASP A 61 -13.96 -23.74 -29.98
C ASP A 61 -13.03 -24.36 -28.93
N THR A 62 -12.87 -23.71 -27.77
CA THR A 62 -12.16 -24.25 -26.61
C THR A 62 -13.03 -25.22 -25.80
N ILE A 63 -14.33 -24.94 -25.67
CA ILE A 63 -15.26 -25.77 -24.88
C ILE A 63 -15.81 -26.95 -25.70
N PHE A 64 -16.19 -26.74 -26.96
CA PHE A 64 -16.81 -27.76 -27.80
C PHE A 64 -15.88 -28.28 -28.92
N ASP A 65 -15.98 -29.56 -29.26
CA ASP A 65 -15.27 -30.16 -30.41
C ASP A 65 -15.96 -29.86 -31.78
N ILE A 66 -16.86 -28.88 -31.82
CA ILE A 66 -17.53 -28.42 -33.04
C ILE A 66 -17.23 -26.96 -33.32
N SER A 67 -16.91 -26.66 -34.59
CA SER A 67 -16.61 -25.29 -35.03
C SER A 67 -17.71 -24.27 -34.66
N SER A 68 -17.27 -23.13 -34.17
CA SER A 68 -18.02 -21.89 -33.90
C SER A 68 -18.65 -21.23 -35.14
N SER A 69 -18.35 -21.70 -36.35
CA SER A 69 -18.96 -21.16 -37.57
C SER A 69 -20.49 -21.34 -37.53
N GLY A 70 -21.22 -20.22 -37.58
CA GLY A 70 -22.68 -20.18 -37.60
C GLY A 70 -23.36 -20.27 -36.23
N ILE A 71 -22.62 -20.02 -35.13
CA ILE A 71 -23.26 -19.78 -33.82
C ILE A 71 -24.03 -18.45 -33.87
N THR A 72 -25.14 -18.38 -33.15
CA THR A 72 -25.86 -17.15 -32.85
C THR A 72 -25.44 -16.68 -31.46
N ILE A 73 -25.14 -15.39 -31.31
CA ILE A 73 -24.73 -14.78 -30.04
C ILE A 73 -25.77 -13.74 -29.65
N LEU A 74 -26.20 -13.80 -28.40
CA LEU A 74 -27.06 -12.82 -27.73
C LEU A 74 -26.29 -12.29 -26.53
N ASN A 75 -26.34 -10.99 -26.26
CA ASN A 75 -25.63 -10.41 -25.11
C ASN A 75 -26.47 -9.36 -24.39
N SER A 76 -26.22 -9.22 -23.09
CA SER A 76 -26.75 -8.10 -22.31
C SER A 76 -26.05 -6.81 -22.74
N SER A 77 -26.80 -5.75 -23.06
CA SER A 77 -26.23 -4.45 -23.40
C SER A 77 -25.72 -3.66 -22.17
N GLU A 78 -25.87 -4.21 -20.96
CA GLU A 78 -25.57 -3.52 -19.71
C GLU A 78 -24.16 -3.88 -19.21
N GLY A 79 -23.12 -3.30 -19.84
CA GLY A 79 -21.74 -3.43 -19.35
C GLY A 79 -20.68 -3.02 -20.36
N ASN A 80 -19.51 -2.60 -19.87
CA ASN A 80 -18.31 -2.47 -20.70
C ASN A 80 -17.67 -3.86 -20.85
N GLY A 81 -17.96 -4.57 -21.94
CA GLY A 81 -17.35 -5.87 -22.26
C GLY A 81 -18.37 -6.95 -22.61
N CYS A 82 -17.95 -8.21 -22.56
CA CYS A 82 -18.82 -9.38 -22.76
C CYS A 82 -19.11 -10.12 -21.44
N GLY A 83 -19.51 -9.36 -20.42
CA GLY A 83 -19.76 -9.91 -19.09
C GLY A 83 -20.97 -10.84 -19.02
N GLU A 84 -21.93 -10.73 -19.94
CA GLU A 84 -23.04 -11.67 -20.00
C GLU A 84 -23.48 -11.97 -21.43
N TYR A 85 -23.44 -13.24 -21.83
CA TYR A 85 -23.83 -13.68 -23.16
C TYR A 85 -24.38 -15.10 -23.22
N ILE A 86 -25.15 -15.36 -24.28
CA ILE A 86 -25.59 -16.69 -24.70
C ILE A 86 -25.14 -16.91 -26.14
N ALA A 87 -24.36 -17.96 -26.36
CA ALA A 87 -24.02 -18.44 -27.69
C ALA A 87 -24.72 -19.77 -27.94
N HIS A 88 -25.34 -19.98 -29.10
CA HIS A 88 -25.97 -21.27 -29.40
C HIS A 88 -25.85 -21.68 -30.87
N LYS A 89 -25.94 -22.99 -31.12
CA LYS A 89 -25.92 -23.61 -32.45
C LYS A 89 -26.88 -24.78 -32.52
N ILE A 90 -27.67 -24.83 -33.58
CA ILE A 90 -28.71 -25.84 -33.80
C ILE A 90 -28.38 -26.65 -35.06
N ILE A 91 -28.38 -27.98 -34.94
CA ILE A 91 -28.14 -28.93 -36.03
C ILE A 91 -29.40 -29.76 -36.25
N ASP A 92 -29.85 -29.84 -37.51
CA ASP A 92 -30.99 -30.65 -37.96
C ASP A 92 -32.31 -30.45 -37.17
N ASP A 93 -32.53 -29.23 -36.63
CA ASP A 93 -33.69 -28.87 -35.79
C ASP A 93 -33.93 -29.79 -34.58
N LYS A 94 -32.86 -30.43 -34.06
CA LYS A 94 -32.96 -31.36 -32.92
C LYS A 94 -31.79 -31.28 -31.96
N GLU A 95 -30.58 -31.10 -32.47
CA GLU A 95 -29.37 -31.06 -31.67
C GLU A 95 -29.01 -29.60 -31.38
N LEU A 96 -28.79 -29.27 -30.11
CA LEU A 96 -28.51 -27.92 -29.64
C LEU A 96 -27.23 -27.94 -28.81
N PHE A 97 -26.37 -26.98 -29.12
CA PHE A 97 -25.21 -26.58 -28.32
C PHE A 97 -25.49 -25.17 -27.81
N ILE A 98 -25.24 -24.92 -26.54
CA ILE A 98 -25.42 -23.60 -25.92
C ILE A 98 -24.28 -23.36 -24.93
N ILE A 99 -23.73 -22.14 -24.92
CA ILE A 99 -22.87 -21.60 -23.87
C ILE A 99 -23.61 -20.38 -23.30
N LYS A 100 -23.75 -20.33 -21.99
CA LYS A 100 -24.09 -19.12 -21.24
C LYS A 100 -22.85 -18.71 -20.46
N SER A 101 -22.57 -17.41 -20.42
CA SER A 101 -21.59 -16.85 -19.49
C SER A 101 -22.19 -15.67 -18.77
N GLU A 102 -21.88 -15.54 -17.47
CA GLU A 102 -22.36 -14.48 -16.61
C GLU A 102 -21.23 -14.08 -15.63
N ASP A 103 -20.88 -12.80 -15.62
CA ASP A 103 -20.11 -12.16 -14.57
C ASP A 103 -21.07 -11.96 -13.39
N SER A 104 -21.01 -12.87 -12.42
CA SER A 104 -21.84 -12.76 -11.24
C SER A 104 -21.26 -11.66 -10.34
N ILE A 105 -22.13 -10.71 -9.97
CA ILE A 105 -21.88 -9.76 -8.89
C ILE A 105 -22.87 -10.04 -7.76
N PRO A 106 -22.78 -11.18 -7.03
CA PRO A 106 -23.22 -11.19 -5.65
C PRO A 106 -22.56 -9.99 -4.94
N PRO A 107 -23.17 -9.45 -3.88
CA PRO A 107 -22.73 -8.17 -3.29
C PRO A 107 -21.24 -8.06 -2.94
N ASN A 108 -20.47 -9.16 -2.90
CA ASN A 108 -19.09 -9.19 -2.41
C ASN A 108 -18.10 -10.08 -3.19
N VAL A 109 -18.44 -10.70 -4.33
CA VAL A 109 -17.48 -11.55 -5.09
C VAL A 109 -17.69 -11.38 -6.58
N HIS A 110 -16.64 -11.06 -7.32
CA HIS A 110 -16.64 -11.16 -8.78
C HIS A 110 -16.33 -12.61 -9.16
N SER A 111 -17.36 -13.37 -9.53
CA SER A 111 -17.16 -14.70 -10.13
C SER A 111 -17.56 -14.70 -11.59
N LYS A 112 -16.81 -15.44 -12.40
CA LYS A 112 -17.10 -15.66 -13.81
C LYS A 112 -17.62 -17.07 -13.97
N ASN A 113 -18.86 -17.15 -14.42
CA ASN A 113 -19.53 -18.43 -14.65
C ASN A 113 -19.64 -18.68 -16.15
N VAL A 114 -19.23 -19.87 -16.57
CA VAL A 114 -19.43 -20.38 -17.94
C VAL A 114 -20.15 -21.71 -17.86
N GLU A 115 -21.36 -21.74 -18.37
CA GLU A 115 -22.20 -22.94 -18.44
C GLU A 115 -22.33 -23.36 -19.91
N ALA A 116 -21.95 -24.59 -20.24
CA ALA A 116 -22.10 -25.13 -21.58
C ALA A 116 -22.94 -26.40 -21.56
N VAL A 117 -23.92 -26.47 -22.48
CA VAL A 117 -24.84 -27.60 -22.59
C VAL A 117 -24.89 -28.10 -24.02
N HIS A 118 -24.87 -29.42 -24.16
CA HIS A 118 -25.12 -30.11 -25.41
C HIS A 118 -26.26 -31.12 -25.23
N GLY A 119 -27.14 -31.25 -26.24
CA GLY A 119 -28.13 -32.32 -26.21
C GLY A 119 -29.14 -32.34 -27.35
N ASN A 120 -30.04 -33.33 -27.30
CA ASN A 120 -31.21 -33.38 -28.19
C ASN A 120 -32.45 -32.81 -27.50
N PHE A 121 -33.09 -31.85 -28.18
CA PHE A 121 -34.23 -31.09 -27.68
C PHE A 121 -35.47 -31.29 -28.54
N SER A 122 -36.64 -31.06 -27.93
CA SER A 122 -37.91 -31.01 -28.65
C SER A 122 -37.98 -29.76 -29.52
N SER A 123 -38.81 -29.80 -30.58
CA SER A 123 -38.99 -28.64 -31.45
C SER A 123 -39.49 -27.40 -30.70
N ASP A 124 -40.30 -27.57 -29.65
CA ASP A 124 -40.80 -26.47 -28.83
C ASP A 124 -39.67 -25.78 -28.05
N GLN A 125 -38.76 -26.57 -27.45
CA GLN A 125 -37.57 -26.04 -26.77
C GLN A 125 -36.64 -25.30 -27.74
N ILE A 126 -36.43 -25.86 -28.93
CA ILE A 126 -35.62 -25.21 -29.97
C ILE A 126 -36.25 -23.89 -30.41
N ASN A 127 -37.57 -23.81 -30.50
CA ASN A 127 -38.26 -22.55 -30.82
C ASN A 127 -38.08 -21.52 -29.70
N ILE A 128 -38.13 -21.91 -28.43
CA ILE A 128 -37.85 -21.00 -27.30
C ILE A 128 -36.45 -20.40 -27.44
N ILE A 129 -35.43 -21.21 -27.74
CA ILE A 129 -34.06 -20.72 -27.93
C ILE A 129 -33.95 -19.81 -29.16
N LYS A 130 -34.63 -20.15 -30.26
CA LYS A 130 -34.66 -19.30 -31.48
C LYS A 130 -35.37 -17.96 -31.25
N ASP A 131 -36.30 -17.91 -30.30
CA ASP A 131 -37.08 -16.72 -29.97
C ASP A 131 -36.41 -15.85 -28.89
N LEU A 132 -35.26 -16.26 -28.33
CA LEU A 132 -34.49 -15.44 -27.40
C LEU A 132 -33.99 -14.16 -28.08
N THR A 133 -34.00 -13.08 -27.31
CA THR A 133 -33.50 -11.76 -27.72
C THR A 133 -32.49 -11.24 -26.71
N ASP A 134 -31.73 -10.20 -27.07
CA ASP A 134 -30.75 -9.56 -26.19
C ASP A 134 -31.37 -9.10 -24.85
N GLU A 135 -32.63 -8.66 -24.86
CA GLU A 135 -33.37 -8.24 -23.65
C GLU A 135 -33.65 -9.40 -22.67
N ASN A 136 -33.52 -10.65 -23.11
CA ASN A 136 -33.85 -11.82 -22.31
C ASN A 136 -32.63 -12.53 -21.74
N VAL A 137 -31.41 -12.13 -22.14
CA VAL A 137 -30.16 -12.80 -21.75
C VAL A 137 -30.04 -12.88 -20.23
N SER A 138 -30.23 -11.76 -19.52
CA SER A 138 -30.15 -11.68 -18.05
C SER A 138 -31.23 -12.43 -17.29
N SER A 139 -32.36 -12.69 -17.93
CA SER A 139 -33.46 -13.47 -17.35
C SER A 139 -33.39 -14.96 -17.71
N PHE A 140 -32.53 -15.32 -18.66
CA PHE A 140 -32.42 -16.68 -19.13
C PHE A 140 -31.50 -17.46 -18.21
N TYR A 141 -32.10 -18.42 -17.51
CA TYR A 141 -31.39 -19.30 -16.62
C TYR A 141 -31.48 -20.73 -17.17
N ILE A 142 -30.34 -21.38 -17.32
CA ILE A 142 -30.27 -22.81 -17.63
C ILE A 142 -30.48 -23.54 -16.30
N ASP A 143 -31.74 -23.62 -15.86
CA ASP A 143 -32.06 -24.49 -14.74
C ASP A 143 -31.94 -25.93 -15.21
N VAL A 144 -30.76 -26.50 -14.97
CA VAL A 144 -30.41 -27.88 -15.29
C VAL A 144 -31.49 -28.83 -14.78
N SER A 145 -32.05 -28.58 -13.60
CA SER A 145 -33.07 -29.43 -13.02
C SER A 145 -34.37 -29.42 -13.85
N SER A 146 -34.86 -28.24 -14.27
CA SER A 146 -36.11 -28.12 -15.03
C SER A 146 -35.96 -28.39 -16.54
N PHE A 147 -34.82 -28.04 -17.14
CA PHE A 147 -34.49 -28.39 -18.54
C PHE A 147 -34.41 -29.90 -18.71
N ALA A 148 -33.85 -30.58 -17.72
CA ALA A 148 -33.73 -32.01 -17.72
C ALA A 148 -35.13 -32.67 -17.74
N PHE A 149 -36.16 -32.14 -17.07
CA PHE A 149 -37.51 -32.76 -17.08
C PHE A 149 -38.21 -32.76 -18.45
N THR A 150 -37.75 -31.97 -19.42
CA THR A 150 -38.45 -31.77 -20.71
C THR A 150 -37.67 -32.29 -21.93
N ALA A 151 -36.39 -32.65 -21.79
CA ALA A 151 -35.61 -33.29 -22.85
C ALA A 151 -36.16 -34.70 -23.18
N SER A 152 -36.01 -35.14 -24.43
CA SER A 152 -36.54 -36.42 -24.92
C SER A 152 -36.10 -37.59 -24.03
N ASN A 153 -37.05 -38.41 -23.56
CA ASN A 153 -36.86 -39.65 -22.75
C ASN A 153 -36.11 -40.79 -23.49
N ARG A 154 -35.13 -40.47 -24.34
CA ARG A 154 -34.25 -41.48 -24.91
C ARG A 154 -33.18 -41.81 -23.89
N GLN A 155 -33.43 -42.87 -23.13
CA GLN A 155 -32.48 -43.43 -22.19
C GLN A 155 -31.16 -43.77 -22.88
N LYS A 156 -30.04 -43.17 -22.44
CA LYS A 156 -28.70 -43.57 -22.85
C LYS A 156 -28.29 -44.76 -21.99
N ASN A 157 -27.79 -45.82 -22.61
CA ASN A 157 -27.33 -47.00 -21.87
C ASN A 157 -25.91 -46.78 -21.36
N ILE A 158 -25.74 -45.86 -20.40
CA ILE A 158 -24.47 -45.59 -19.74
C ILE A 158 -24.33 -46.61 -18.61
N THR A 159 -23.33 -47.49 -18.71
CA THR A 159 -23.15 -48.64 -17.80
C THR A 159 -21.84 -48.59 -17.02
N ASN A 160 -20.93 -47.66 -17.36
CA ASN A 160 -19.64 -47.45 -16.69
C ASN A 160 -19.08 -46.05 -17.01
N THR A 161 -18.12 -45.61 -16.21
CA THR A 161 -17.43 -44.30 -16.31
C THR A 161 -16.70 -44.13 -17.64
N THR A 162 -16.00 -45.15 -18.14
CA THR A 162 -15.31 -45.09 -19.45
C THR A 162 -16.25 -44.74 -20.61
N THR A 163 -17.50 -45.21 -20.56
CA THR A 163 -18.53 -44.87 -21.56
C THR A 163 -19.03 -43.44 -21.36
N ALA A 164 -19.15 -42.99 -20.11
CA ALA A 164 -19.47 -41.60 -19.79
C ALA A 164 -18.38 -40.66 -20.31
N ASP A 165 -17.10 -40.92 -19.99
CA ASP A 165 -15.94 -40.17 -20.49
C ASP A 165 -15.94 -40.07 -22.02
N SER A 166 -16.06 -41.21 -22.70
CA SER A 166 -16.04 -41.25 -24.17
C SER A 166 -17.19 -40.46 -24.80
N ILE A 167 -18.35 -40.34 -24.13
CA ILE A 167 -19.48 -39.54 -24.59
C ILE A 167 -19.19 -38.07 -24.31
N TYR A 168 -18.78 -37.73 -23.09
CA TYR A 168 -18.49 -36.35 -22.68
C TYR A 168 -17.41 -35.71 -23.56
N TYR A 169 -16.25 -36.36 -23.67
CA TYR A 169 -15.12 -35.88 -24.47
C TYR A 169 -15.36 -35.97 -25.99
N SER A 170 -16.47 -36.56 -26.45
CA SER A 170 -16.85 -36.49 -27.88
C SER A 170 -17.56 -35.18 -28.24
N TYR A 171 -18.00 -34.41 -27.25
CA TYR A 171 -18.69 -33.13 -27.46
C TYR A 171 -17.92 -31.97 -26.85
N PHE A 172 -17.25 -32.17 -25.71
CA PHE A 172 -16.44 -31.15 -25.07
C PHE A 172 -14.94 -31.38 -25.34
N ALA A 173 -14.24 -30.33 -25.77
CA ALA A 173 -12.82 -30.34 -26.10
C ALA A 173 -11.91 -30.18 -24.85
N ILE A 174 -12.37 -30.68 -23.70
CA ILE A 174 -11.71 -30.56 -22.39
C ILE A 174 -10.79 -31.77 -22.17
N SER A 175 -9.64 -31.58 -21.52
CA SER A 175 -8.67 -32.67 -21.27
C SER A 175 -9.17 -33.70 -20.23
N GLN A 176 -8.55 -34.89 -20.27
CA GLN A 176 -8.99 -36.12 -19.60
C GLN A 176 -8.69 -36.22 -18.08
N ASP A 177 -8.27 -35.13 -17.44
CA ASP A 177 -7.54 -35.23 -16.17
C ASP A 177 -8.41 -35.09 -14.91
N SER A 178 -9.75 -35.08 -15.02
CA SER A 178 -10.62 -34.91 -13.84
C SER A 178 -10.73 -36.17 -12.98
N ASP A 179 -10.56 -35.99 -11.67
CA ASP A 179 -10.68 -37.04 -10.67
C ASP A 179 -12.16 -37.33 -10.29
N GLU A 180 -12.46 -38.62 -10.19
CA GLU A 180 -13.65 -39.25 -9.60
C GLU A 180 -15.05 -38.83 -10.13
N TRP A 181 -15.67 -39.70 -10.93
CA TRP A 181 -17.13 -39.68 -11.15
C TRP A 181 -17.87 -40.06 -9.87
N GLU A 182 -18.67 -39.15 -9.34
CA GLU A 182 -19.62 -39.41 -8.27
C GLU A 182 -21.03 -39.70 -8.84
N ASN A 183 -21.77 -40.55 -8.13
CA ASN A 183 -23.12 -40.93 -8.49
C ASN A 183 -24.10 -40.22 -7.55
N GLY A 184 -24.87 -39.26 -8.08
CA GLY A 184 -25.80 -38.46 -7.28
C GLY A 184 -26.87 -39.34 -6.63
N THR A 185 -26.98 -39.30 -5.30
CA THR A 185 -27.90 -40.16 -4.55
C THR A 185 -29.30 -39.57 -4.37
N ASP A 186 -29.49 -38.27 -4.62
CA ASP A 186 -30.77 -37.57 -4.36
C ASP A 186 -31.61 -37.28 -5.63
N LEU A 187 -31.09 -37.62 -6.81
CA LEU A 187 -31.81 -37.68 -8.07
C LEU A 187 -31.41 -39.01 -8.71
N ASP A 188 -32.27 -40.03 -8.70
CA ASP A 188 -31.99 -41.46 -8.97
C ASP A 188 -31.22 -41.82 -10.28
N ASP A 189 -30.71 -40.88 -11.09
CA ASP A 189 -30.14 -41.13 -12.43
C ASP A 189 -29.07 -40.11 -12.94
N GLU A 190 -28.20 -39.54 -12.09
CA GLU A 190 -27.17 -38.56 -12.51
C GLU A 190 -25.73 -39.00 -12.17
N TYR A 191 -24.82 -38.88 -13.14
CA TYR A 191 -23.37 -39.00 -12.92
C TYR A 191 -22.74 -37.62 -13.09
N TYR A 192 -21.95 -37.18 -12.12
CA TYR A 192 -21.14 -35.97 -12.23
C TYR A 192 -19.67 -36.29 -11.92
N VAL A 193 -18.78 -35.49 -12.48
CA VAL A 193 -17.38 -35.36 -12.06
C VAL A 193 -17.26 -33.97 -11.47
N THR A 194 -16.80 -33.90 -10.23
CA THR A 194 -16.43 -32.65 -9.56
C THR A 194 -14.93 -32.68 -9.39
N ASP A 195 -14.23 -31.77 -10.08
CA ASP A 195 -12.83 -31.52 -9.76
C ASP A 195 -12.79 -30.42 -8.70
N GLU A 196 -12.85 -30.81 -7.43
CA GLU A 196 -12.54 -29.92 -6.30
C GLU A 196 -11.02 -29.94 -6.12
N SER A 197 -10.30 -28.94 -6.65
CA SER A 197 -8.88 -28.79 -6.34
C SER A 197 -8.74 -28.38 -4.88
N ASP A 198 -8.62 -29.38 -4.00
CA ASP A 198 -8.71 -29.30 -2.53
C ASP A 198 -7.50 -28.59 -1.86
N THR A 199 -6.82 -27.67 -2.55
CA THR A 199 -5.77 -26.85 -1.95
C THR A 199 -6.38 -25.63 -1.28
N VAL A 200 -6.63 -25.76 0.02
CA VAL A 200 -6.95 -24.69 0.97
C VAL A 200 -6.01 -23.49 0.77
N GLY A 201 -6.49 -22.48 0.03
CA GLY A 201 -5.81 -21.19 -0.18
C GLY A 201 -6.35 -20.49 -1.43
N ASP A 202 -7.31 -19.59 -1.24
CA ASP A 202 -7.78 -18.49 -2.12
C ASP A 202 -8.20 -18.75 -3.58
N ASP A 203 -7.89 -19.89 -4.20
CA ASP A 203 -8.18 -20.16 -5.62
C ASP A 203 -9.33 -21.17 -5.79
N ASN A 204 -10.58 -20.78 -5.49
CA ASN A 204 -11.76 -21.64 -5.70
C ASN A 204 -12.21 -21.63 -7.16
N ASN A 205 -11.47 -22.30 -8.04
CA ASN A 205 -11.99 -22.65 -9.36
C ASN A 205 -12.73 -24.00 -9.23
N GLU A 206 -14.04 -24.02 -9.44
CA GLU A 206 -14.83 -25.26 -9.45
C GLU A 206 -15.15 -25.63 -10.90
N GLU A 207 -14.74 -26.84 -11.30
CA GLU A 207 -15.10 -27.45 -12.58
C GLU A 207 -16.07 -28.61 -12.35
N ILE A 208 -17.31 -28.46 -12.81
CA ILE A 208 -18.36 -29.48 -12.69
C ILE A 208 -18.72 -30.02 -14.07
N LYS A 209 -18.55 -31.34 -14.26
CA LYS A 209 -18.91 -32.06 -15.49
C LYS A 209 -20.08 -33.00 -15.18
N ALA A 210 -21.13 -33.03 -15.99
CA ALA A 210 -22.27 -33.93 -15.73
C ALA A 210 -22.82 -34.62 -16.98
N ILE A 211 -23.24 -35.88 -16.82
CA ILE A 211 -24.03 -36.63 -17.81
C ILE A 211 -25.28 -37.23 -17.17
N LEU A 212 -26.43 -36.92 -17.76
CA LEU A 212 -27.73 -37.35 -17.27
C LEU A 212 -28.14 -38.68 -17.93
N LYS A 213 -28.17 -39.78 -17.17
CA LYS A 213 -28.35 -41.16 -17.69
C LYS A 213 -29.66 -41.37 -18.47
N ASN A 214 -30.75 -40.76 -18.02
CA ASN A 214 -32.08 -40.90 -18.62
C ASN A 214 -32.41 -39.82 -19.66
N LYS A 215 -31.46 -38.93 -19.97
CA LYS A 215 -31.66 -37.76 -20.83
C LYS A 215 -30.53 -37.69 -21.86
N THR A 216 -30.75 -36.98 -22.95
CA THR A 216 -29.75 -36.80 -24.00
C THR A 216 -29.05 -35.45 -23.83
N MET A 217 -28.55 -35.17 -22.63
CA MET A 217 -27.97 -33.89 -22.26
C MET A 217 -26.66 -34.09 -21.50
N GLU A 218 -25.66 -33.31 -21.88
CA GLU A 218 -24.36 -33.21 -21.24
C GLU A 218 -24.09 -31.75 -20.85
N ILE A 219 -23.47 -31.53 -19.69
CA ILE A 219 -23.33 -30.22 -19.06
C ILE A 219 -21.90 -30.03 -18.57
N PHE A 220 -21.40 -28.82 -18.78
CA PHE A 220 -20.12 -28.32 -18.29
C PHE A 220 -20.37 -27.00 -17.57
N ILE A 221 -19.91 -26.86 -16.33
CA ILE A 221 -19.97 -25.63 -15.56
C ILE A 221 -18.55 -25.32 -15.09
N PHE A 222 -18.14 -24.09 -15.33
CA PHE A 222 -16.87 -23.53 -14.88
C PHE A 222 -17.14 -22.25 -14.10
N GLU A 223 -16.75 -22.22 -12.84
CA GLU A 223 -16.79 -21.03 -11.99
C GLU A 223 -15.37 -20.61 -11.62
N LYS A 224 -15.00 -19.36 -11.93
CA LYS A 224 -13.73 -18.76 -11.53
C LYS A 224 -13.96 -17.55 -10.66
N ILE A 225 -13.40 -17.55 -9.46
CA ILE A 225 -13.26 -16.34 -8.65
C ILE A 225 -12.09 -15.54 -9.23
N THR A 226 -12.32 -14.29 -9.64
CA THR A 226 -11.23 -13.43 -10.10
C THR A 226 -10.54 -12.79 -8.91
N ASP A 227 -9.22 -12.93 -8.79
CA ASP A 227 -8.39 -12.24 -7.79
C ASP A 227 -8.72 -10.74 -7.77
N CYS A 228 -9.40 -10.31 -6.72
CA CYS A 228 -9.67 -8.90 -6.49
C CYS A 228 -8.64 -8.39 -5.48
N THR A 229 -7.76 -7.47 -5.91
CA THR A 229 -6.84 -6.79 -5.00
C THR A 229 -7.52 -5.52 -4.47
N PRO A 230 -7.77 -5.40 -3.15
CA PRO A 230 -8.38 -4.21 -2.58
C PRO A 230 -7.56 -2.94 -2.83
N ASN A 231 -8.22 -1.85 -3.15
CA ASN A 231 -7.64 -0.51 -3.25
C ASN A 231 -8.25 0.40 -2.18
N TRP A 232 -7.72 0.29 -0.97
CA TRP A 232 -8.19 1.04 0.19
C TRP A 232 -7.84 2.52 0.09
N THR A 233 -8.86 3.37 0.18
CA THR A 233 -8.70 4.82 0.30
C THR A 233 -9.25 5.31 1.64
N LEU A 234 -8.48 6.15 2.33
CA LEU A 234 -8.92 6.79 3.57
C LEU A 234 -9.97 7.84 3.25
N GLN A 235 -11.12 7.76 3.93
CA GLN A 235 -12.23 8.69 3.82
C GLN A 235 -12.60 9.22 5.20
N THR A 236 -12.98 10.49 5.25
CA THR A 236 -13.40 11.15 6.49
C THR A 236 -14.87 11.58 6.39
N THR A 237 -15.66 11.28 7.40
CA THR A 237 -17.02 11.84 7.49
C THR A 237 -16.94 13.36 7.67
N PRO A 238 -17.97 14.14 7.32
CA PRO A 238 -18.05 15.54 7.71
C PRO A 238 -17.91 15.71 9.24
N CYS A 239 -17.26 16.79 9.65
CA CYS A 239 -17.18 17.17 11.05
C CYS A 239 -18.59 17.41 11.63
N LYS A 240 -18.83 16.91 12.85
CA LYS A 240 -20.11 17.00 13.56
C LYS A 240 -20.08 18.11 14.61
N GLU A 241 -21.25 18.48 15.12
CA GLU A 241 -21.41 19.48 16.19
C GLU A 241 -20.71 19.11 17.51
N ASP A 242 -20.39 17.82 17.72
CA ASP A 242 -19.57 17.35 18.85
C ASP A 242 -18.07 17.39 18.56
N GLU A 243 -17.67 18.04 17.45
CA GLU A 243 -16.29 18.20 16.98
C GLU A 243 -15.57 16.87 16.77
N THR A 244 -16.33 15.87 16.35
CA THR A 244 -15.79 14.57 15.94
C THR A 244 -16.07 14.28 14.48
N GLN A 245 -15.14 13.54 13.87
CA GLN A 245 -15.32 12.91 12.56
C GLN A 245 -14.74 11.49 12.59
N ILE A 246 -15.19 10.65 11.66
CA ILE A 246 -14.79 9.25 11.56
C ILE A 246 -13.91 9.09 10.33
N GLU A 247 -12.68 8.65 10.56
CA GLU A 247 -11.78 8.10 9.55
C GLU A 247 -12.16 6.63 9.30
N HIS A 248 -12.39 6.27 8.05
CA HIS A 248 -12.69 4.91 7.62
C HIS A 248 -12.09 4.62 6.26
N TYR A 249 -11.79 3.37 5.97
CA TYR A 249 -11.28 2.95 4.67
C TYR A 249 -12.41 2.45 3.77
N ILE A 250 -12.42 2.89 2.53
CA ILE A 250 -13.31 2.38 1.48
C ILE A 250 -12.44 1.70 0.42
N ASP A 251 -12.78 0.46 0.06
CA ASP A 251 -12.17 -0.22 -1.07
C ASP A 251 -12.80 0.28 -2.37
N GLU A 252 -12.04 1.03 -3.17
CA GLU A 252 -12.50 1.53 -4.47
C GLU A 252 -12.74 0.41 -5.49
N ASN A 253 -12.14 -0.76 -5.28
CA ASN A 253 -12.34 -1.94 -6.12
C ASN A 253 -13.50 -2.83 -5.64
N ASN A 254 -14.08 -2.52 -4.46
CA ASN A 254 -15.21 -3.23 -3.87
C ASN A 254 -15.03 -4.76 -3.83
N CYS A 255 -13.83 -5.22 -3.47
CA CYS A 255 -13.44 -6.62 -3.40
C CYS A 255 -14.13 -7.41 -2.28
N GLY A 256 -14.82 -6.73 -1.35
CA GLY A 256 -15.58 -7.38 -0.27
C GLY A 256 -14.73 -8.08 0.79
N ASP A 257 -13.40 -8.10 0.63
CA ASP A 257 -12.47 -8.65 1.61
C ASP A 257 -12.29 -7.69 2.79
N LEU A 258 -12.98 -7.95 3.89
CA LEU A 258 -12.83 -7.18 5.12
C LEU A 258 -11.58 -7.57 5.93
N SER A 259 -10.88 -8.64 5.56
CA SER A 259 -9.71 -9.14 6.32
C SER A 259 -8.44 -8.34 6.06
N SER A 260 -8.40 -7.59 4.96
CA SER A 260 -7.26 -6.75 4.54
C SER A 260 -7.46 -5.25 4.78
N ILE A 261 -8.49 -4.85 5.53
CA ILE A 261 -8.69 -3.44 5.92
C ILE A 261 -7.46 -2.96 6.70
N PRO A 262 -6.85 -1.81 6.33
CA PRO A 262 -5.63 -1.33 6.98
C PRO A 262 -5.80 -1.08 8.48
N ASP A 263 -6.86 -0.37 8.89
CA ASP A 263 -7.18 -0.09 10.29
C ASP A 263 -8.70 -0.04 10.53
N GLU A 264 -9.10 -0.23 11.79
CA GLU A 264 -10.49 -0.02 12.23
C GLU A 264 -10.89 1.46 12.13
N ASN A 265 -12.21 1.71 12.04
CA ASN A 265 -12.74 3.07 12.01
C ASN A 265 -12.29 3.84 13.26
N LYS A 266 -11.66 5.00 13.03
CA LYS A 266 -11.10 5.84 14.09
C LYS A 266 -11.89 7.13 14.22
N THR A 267 -12.31 7.45 15.43
CA THR A 267 -12.84 8.78 15.74
C THR A 267 -11.68 9.73 15.94
N ILE A 268 -11.68 10.85 15.21
CA ILE A 268 -10.72 11.93 15.37
C ILE A 268 -11.46 13.25 15.64
N HIS A 269 -10.77 14.20 16.24
CA HIS A 269 -11.31 15.52 16.53
C HIS A 269 -11.20 16.46 15.32
N CYS A 270 -12.15 17.38 15.21
CA CYS A 270 -12.20 18.38 14.13
C CYS A 270 -12.88 19.66 14.63
N ASP A 271 -12.40 20.82 14.19
CA ASP A 271 -13.03 22.11 14.49
C ASP A 271 -14.28 22.29 13.60
N TYR A 272 -15.47 22.18 14.21
CA TYR A 272 -16.74 22.23 13.49
C TYR A 272 -17.16 23.66 13.11
N ASP A 273 -16.91 24.64 13.98
CA ASP A 273 -17.41 26.00 13.83
C ASP A 273 -16.36 26.98 13.25
N GLY A 274 -15.12 26.53 13.10
CA GLY A 274 -14.02 27.26 12.49
C GLY A 274 -13.45 28.34 13.39
N ASN A 275 -13.55 28.18 14.71
CA ASN A 275 -13.01 29.12 15.71
C ASN A 275 -11.54 28.84 16.08
N ASN A 276 -10.93 27.78 15.53
CA ASN A 276 -9.62 27.22 15.85
C ASN A 276 -9.49 26.68 17.29
N LEU A 277 -10.60 26.30 17.90
CA LEU A 277 -10.68 25.53 19.14
C LEU A 277 -11.35 24.20 18.80
N ILE A 278 -10.94 23.13 19.48
CA ILE A 278 -11.66 21.87 19.50
C ILE A 278 -12.01 21.58 20.94
N GLY A 279 -13.30 21.49 21.20
CA GLY A 279 -13.88 21.30 22.50
C GLY A 279 -14.09 22.61 23.24
N ASN A 280 -14.32 22.48 24.53
CA ASN A 280 -14.45 23.60 25.44
C ASN A 280 -13.64 23.36 26.72
N GLN A 281 -13.49 24.40 27.54
CA GLN A 281 -12.68 24.31 28.76
C GLN A 281 -13.16 23.22 29.73
N SER A 282 -14.45 22.88 29.74
CA SER A 282 -14.99 21.84 30.63
C SER A 282 -14.63 20.42 30.19
N GLU A 283 -14.05 20.25 29.00
CA GLU A 283 -13.57 18.98 28.46
C GLU A 283 -12.08 18.72 28.75
N ILE A 284 -11.37 19.68 29.35
CA ILE A 284 -10.03 19.45 29.88
C ILE A 284 -10.12 18.43 31.03
N ASN A 285 -9.30 17.37 30.97
CA ASN A 285 -9.24 16.37 32.03
C ASN A 285 -8.39 16.88 33.20
N ALA A 286 -9.02 17.62 34.11
CA ALA A 286 -8.38 18.22 35.28
C ALA A 286 -9.11 17.87 36.58
N PRO A 287 -9.00 16.62 37.08
CA PRO A 287 -9.77 16.18 38.24
C PRO A 287 -9.38 16.97 39.50
N GLY A 288 -10.37 17.57 40.16
CA GLY A 288 -10.17 18.30 41.41
C GLY A 288 -9.75 19.77 41.27
N ILE A 289 -9.66 20.27 40.04
CA ILE A 289 -9.30 21.67 39.70
C ILE A 289 -10.57 22.45 39.34
N ASP A 290 -10.73 23.68 39.87
CA ASP A 290 -11.75 24.63 39.45
C ASP A 290 -11.27 25.42 38.23
N LEU A 291 -11.47 24.85 37.05
CA LEU A 291 -10.77 25.25 35.85
C LEU A 291 -11.34 26.52 35.20
N SER A 292 -10.46 27.47 34.89
CA SER A 292 -10.74 28.58 33.97
C SER A 292 -9.57 28.78 33.00
N VAL A 293 -9.88 29.28 31.80
CA VAL A 293 -8.89 29.53 30.74
C VAL A 293 -8.98 30.99 30.31
N GLU A 294 -7.83 31.63 30.15
CA GLU A 294 -7.70 32.96 29.57
C GLU A 294 -6.88 32.90 28.28
N VAL A 295 -7.22 33.76 27.31
CA VAL A 295 -6.48 33.97 26.07
C VAL A 295 -6.17 35.45 25.91
N ASP A 296 -4.89 35.80 25.80
CA ASP A 296 -4.41 37.20 25.74
C ASP A 296 -4.92 38.06 26.94
N ASP A 297 -4.87 37.53 28.16
CA ASP A 297 -5.32 38.18 29.41
C ASP A 297 -6.85 38.47 29.46
N GLU A 298 -7.66 37.79 28.63
CA GLU A 298 -9.13 37.86 28.64
C GLU A 298 -9.73 36.45 28.86
N ASP A 299 -10.86 36.36 29.58
CA ASP A 299 -11.61 35.11 29.73
C ASP A 299 -11.87 34.44 28.36
N LEU A 300 -11.70 33.11 28.29
CA LEU A 300 -11.93 32.34 27.07
C LEU A 300 -13.32 32.61 26.50
N ASN A 301 -13.35 33.04 25.23
CA ASN A 301 -14.58 33.17 24.45
C ASN A 301 -14.61 32.10 23.37
N GLU A 302 -15.37 31.03 23.61
CA GLU A 302 -15.52 29.88 22.70
C GLU A 302 -16.21 30.23 21.37
N SER A 303 -16.84 31.40 21.25
CA SER A 303 -17.44 31.87 19.99
C SER A 303 -16.50 32.76 19.16
N LYS A 304 -15.29 33.06 19.67
CA LYS A 304 -14.31 33.93 19.01
C LYS A 304 -13.34 33.06 18.21
N MET A 305 -13.09 33.45 16.96
CA MET A 305 -12.02 32.83 16.16
C MET A 305 -10.66 33.35 16.62
N TYR A 306 -9.76 32.43 16.99
CA TYR A 306 -8.37 32.76 17.36
C TYR A 306 -7.44 32.52 16.16
N ILE A 307 -6.47 33.40 15.95
CA ILE A 307 -5.52 33.34 14.82
C ILE A 307 -4.17 33.87 15.28
N GLY A 308 -3.08 33.26 14.81
CA GLY A 308 -1.71 33.66 15.16
C GLY A 308 -1.31 33.17 16.55
N ASP A 309 -0.12 33.58 16.96
CA ASP A 309 0.38 33.36 18.31
C ASP A 309 -0.52 34.06 19.33
N ARG A 310 -0.98 33.28 20.31
CA ARG A 310 -1.81 33.70 21.43
C ARG A 310 -1.25 33.13 22.71
N LYS A 311 -1.25 33.95 23.75
CA LYS A 311 -0.92 33.48 25.08
C LYS A 311 -2.13 32.80 25.69
N ILE A 312 -1.98 31.56 26.13
CA ILE A 312 -3.00 30.78 26.83
C ILE A 312 -2.56 30.58 28.28
N GLU A 313 -3.47 30.84 29.21
CA GLU A 313 -3.26 30.66 30.65
C GLU A 313 -4.39 29.80 31.23
N ILE A 314 -4.05 28.74 31.97
CA ILE A 314 -5.00 27.83 32.62
C ILE A 314 -4.88 28.00 34.13
N TYR A 315 -6.02 28.16 34.80
CA TYR A 315 -6.10 28.47 36.23
C TYR A 315 -6.87 27.40 37.02
N ASP A 316 -6.54 27.30 38.30
CA ASP A 316 -7.34 26.68 39.36
C ASP A 316 -7.87 27.79 40.29
N ASP A 317 -9.17 28.08 40.22
CA ASP A 317 -9.83 29.25 40.82
C ASP A 317 -9.16 30.58 40.38
N THR A 318 -8.17 31.05 41.14
CA THR A 318 -7.42 32.28 40.86
C THR A 318 -5.93 32.07 40.69
N GLU A 319 -5.44 30.83 40.87
CA GLU A 319 -4.03 30.49 40.75
C GLU A 319 -3.75 30.00 39.33
N ARG A 320 -2.73 30.56 38.69
CA ARG A 320 -2.33 30.13 37.34
C ARG A 320 -1.53 28.84 37.44
N LEU A 321 -2.00 27.77 36.83
CA LEU A 321 -1.30 26.49 36.79
C LEU A 321 -0.34 26.39 35.61
N VAL A 322 -0.80 26.77 34.42
CA VAL A 322 -0.05 26.59 33.16
C VAL A 322 -0.12 27.86 32.33
N LYS A 323 1.00 28.23 31.69
CA LYS A 323 1.09 29.32 30.73
C LYS A 323 1.93 28.89 29.53
N PHE A 324 1.46 29.15 28.33
CA PHE A 324 2.15 28.86 27.08
C PHE A 324 1.65 29.77 25.96
N ASP A 325 2.40 29.84 24.86
CA ASP A 325 1.97 30.47 23.62
C ASP A 325 1.51 29.37 22.64
N TRP A 326 0.41 29.59 21.92
CA TRP A 326 -0.12 28.67 20.91
C TRP A 326 -0.31 29.38 19.58
N ASP A 327 0.19 28.78 18.49
CA ASP A 327 0.00 29.30 17.13
C ASP A 327 -1.28 28.75 16.50
N PHE A 328 -2.33 29.57 16.51
CA PHE A 328 -3.61 29.26 15.87
C PHE A 328 -3.59 29.37 14.33
N THR A 329 -2.44 29.50 13.67
CA THR A 329 -2.34 29.48 12.20
C THR A 329 -2.22 28.09 11.61
N ASP A 330 -1.59 27.17 12.34
CA ASP A 330 -1.26 25.83 11.86
C ASP A 330 -2.27 24.77 12.34
N GLU A 331 -2.64 24.80 13.63
CA GLU A 331 -3.54 23.81 14.23
C GLU A 331 -4.53 24.45 15.23
N ALA A 332 -5.74 23.90 15.31
CA ALA A 332 -6.72 24.25 16.32
C ALA A 332 -6.31 23.71 17.70
N PHE A 333 -6.54 24.47 18.77
CA PHE A 333 -6.22 24.02 20.12
C PHE A 333 -7.28 23.02 20.63
N ASP A 334 -6.85 21.80 20.95
CA ASP A 334 -7.75 20.69 21.29
C ASP A 334 -7.83 20.45 22.80
N PHE A 335 -8.84 21.06 23.43
CA PHE A 335 -9.11 20.95 24.86
C PHE A 335 -9.32 19.50 25.32
N LYS A 336 -9.83 18.61 24.45
CA LYS A 336 -10.10 17.21 24.78
C LYS A 336 -8.83 16.38 24.92
N LYS A 337 -7.70 16.85 24.40
CA LYS A 337 -6.38 16.22 24.58
C LYS A 337 -5.68 16.68 25.85
N VAL A 338 -6.11 17.78 26.46
CA VAL A 338 -5.42 18.38 27.61
C VAL A 338 -5.78 17.61 28.88
N LYS A 339 -4.76 17.16 29.61
CA LYS A 339 -4.89 16.59 30.95
C LYS A 339 -3.97 17.33 31.90
N ILE A 340 -4.50 17.71 33.06
CA ILE A 340 -3.75 18.39 34.13
C ILE A 340 -3.99 17.62 35.43
N GLU A 341 -2.92 17.14 36.04
CA GLU A 341 -2.96 16.45 37.33
C GLU A 341 -2.08 17.22 38.32
N ILE A 342 -2.61 17.50 39.50
CA ILE A 342 -1.90 18.16 40.59
C ILE A 342 -2.00 17.31 41.86
N GLN A 343 -1.16 17.61 42.86
CA GLN A 343 -1.20 16.94 44.15
C GLN A 343 -2.58 16.95 44.83
N ASP A 344 -2.88 15.86 45.55
CA ASP A 344 -3.99 15.82 46.50
C ASP A 344 -3.69 16.70 47.72
N SER A 345 -4.73 17.21 48.41
CA SER A 345 -4.62 18.06 49.60
C SER A 345 -3.89 17.45 50.81
N GLY A 346 -3.51 16.17 50.74
CA GLY A 346 -2.78 15.45 51.78
C GLY A 346 -1.43 14.88 51.31
N SER A 347 -0.94 15.32 50.14
CA SER A 347 0.37 14.94 49.63
C SER A 347 1.48 15.51 50.51
N ASP A 348 2.60 14.80 50.59
CA ASP A 348 3.81 15.25 51.31
C ASP A 348 4.70 16.16 50.43
N PHE A 349 4.39 16.25 49.14
CA PHE A 349 5.10 17.04 48.13
C PHE A 349 4.13 17.55 47.05
N GLY A 350 4.40 18.71 46.47
CA GLY A 350 3.68 19.24 45.32
C GLY A 350 4.13 18.60 44.01
N TYR A 351 3.24 18.51 43.03
CA TYR A 351 3.59 18.11 41.68
C TYR A 351 2.57 18.61 40.66
N ILE A 352 2.97 18.69 39.40
CA ILE A 352 2.06 18.95 38.29
C ILE A 352 2.45 18.10 37.09
N ILE A 353 1.44 17.47 36.48
CA ILE A 353 1.56 16.76 35.20
C ILE A 353 0.65 17.45 34.17
N VAL A 354 1.20 17.81 33.01
CA VAL A 354 0.46 18.41 31.89
C VAL A 354 0.71 17.60 30.63
N GLU A 355 -0.36 17.04 30.07
CA GLU A 355 -0.37 16.32 28.80
C GLU A 355 -1.23 17.07 27.77
N GLY A 356 -0.98 16.84 26.48
CA GLY A 356 -1.77 17.40 25.38
C GLY A 356 -1.40 18.81 24.94
N ILE A 357 -0.37 19.41 25.54
CA ILE A 357 0.18 20.73 25.16
C ILE A 357 1.63 20.51 24.78
N ASN A 358 1.95 20.50 23.49
CA ASN A 358 3.31 20.21 22.97
C ASN A 358 4.10 21.48 22.63
N GLU A 359 3.80 22.58 23.31
CA GLU A 359 4.52 23.86 23.20
C GLU A 359 5.37 24.12 24.44
N GLU A 360 6.41 24.94 24.32
CA GLU A 360 7.18 25.40 25.48
C GLU A 360 6.24 26.11 26.48
N LYS A 361 6.28 25.69 27.75
CA LYS A 361 5.34 26.14 28.77
C LYS A 361 6.01 26.42 30.11
N GLU A 362 5.33 27.25 30.89
CA GLU A 362 5.58 27.51 32.30
C GLU A 362 4.49 26.83 33.13
N VAL A 363 4.88 26.10 34.18
CA VAL A 363 3.96 25.49 35.14
C VAL A 363 4.20 25.99 36.55
N ARG A 364 3.16 25.96 37.38
CA ARG A 364 3.24 26.25 38.82
C ARG A 364 2.74 25.07 39.63
N LEU A 365 3.47 24.75 40.69
CA LEU A 365 3.11 23.72 41.66
C LEU A 365 3.26 24.25 43.09
N ASP A 366 2.54 23.62 44.01
CA ASP A 366 2.64 23.93 45.44
C ASP A 366 4.01 23.54 45.98
N LYS A 367 4.56 24.38 46.85
CA LYS A 367 5.67 23.99 47.73
C LYS A 367 5.07 23.53 49.05
N ILE A 368 5.00 22.22 49.27
CA ILE A 368 4.42 21.65 50.49
C ILE A 368 5.47 21.55 51.60
N SER A 369 6.70 21.17 51.24
CA SER A 369 7.81 21.07 52.19
C SER A 369 8.50 22.41 52.34
N ASN A 370 8.56 22.94 53.56
CA ASN A 370 9.25 24.21 53.83
C ASN A 370 10.74 24.17 53.46
N ASP A 371 11.35 22.98 53.59
CA ASP A 371 12.77 22.74 53.38
C ASP A 371 13.09 22.41 51.90
N SER A 372 12.08 22.25 51.04
CA SER A 372 12.32 22.04 49.61
C SER A 372 12.83 23.33 48.95
N GLU A 373 13.95 23.23 48.25
CA GLU A 373 14.51 24.30 47.43
C GLU A 373 14.80 23.82 45.99
N ALA A 374 14.18 22.73 45.55
CA ALA A 374 14.44 22.16 44.23
C ALA A 374 13.21 21.44 43.65
N VAL A 375 13.26 21.19 42.35
CA VAL A 375 12.30 20.35 41.62
C VAL A 375 13.03 19.22 40.93
N CYS A 376 12.31 18.12 40.74
CA CYS A 376 12.66 17.09 39.78
C CYS A 376 11.75 17.21 38.55
N ILE A 377 12.36 17.38 37.38
CA ILE A 377 11.67 17.58 36.11
C ILE A 377 11.79 16.31 35.29
N LYS A 378 10.68 15.87 34.69
CA LYS A 378 10.64 14.85 33.66
C LYS A 378 9.88 15.40 32.45
N ASP A 379 10.64 15.94 31.51
CA ASP A 379 10.11 16.50 30.26
C ASP A 379 10.19 15.45 29.13
N SER A 380 9.17 14.59 29.07
CA SER A 380 9.09 13.47 28.14
C SER A 380 7.72 13.41 27.47
N SER A 381 7.66 12.88 26.25
CA SER A 381 6.45 12.82 25.40
C SER A 381 5.22 12.17 26.04
N SER A 382 5.41 11.44 27.15
CA SER A 382 4.36 10.91 28.00
C SER A 382 4.89 10.81 29.43
N VAL A 383 4.15 11.37 30.38
CA VAL A 383 4.31 11.15 31.82
C VAL A 383 2.92 10.81 32.34
N ASP A 384 2.61 9.51 32.45
CA ASP A 384 1.24 9.07 32.71
C ASP A 384 0.87 9.18 34.20
N SER A 385 1.88 9.18 35.08
CA SER A 385 1.72 9.18 36.53
C SER A 385 2.92 9.80 37.25
N ILE A 386 2.67 10.42 38.40
CA ILE A 386 3.71 10.94 39.30
C ILE A 386 4.72 9.88 39.76
N SER A 387 4.31 8.61 39.78
CA SER A 387 5.20 7.49 40.13
C SER A 387 6.35 7.25 39.14
N GLU A 388 6.28 7.86 37.95
CA GLU A 388 7.35 7.84 36.97
C GLU A 388 8.48 8.81 37.25
N ILE A 389 8.29 9.75 38.18
CA ILE A 389 9.33 10.68 38.64
C ILE A 389 9.88 10.11 39.94
N SER A 390 11.14 9.71 39.92
CA SER A 390 11.84 9.09 41.03
C SER A 390 11.89 10.01 42.26
N ASP A 391 12.14 9.42 43.42
CA ASP A 391 12.26 10.18 44.66
C ASP A 391 13.64 10.85 44.80
N ASP A 392 14.67 10.32 44.13
CA ASP A 392 16.04 10.84 44.17
C ASP A 392 16.42 11.70 42.96
N CYS A 393 15.57 11.78 41.94
CA CYS A 393 15.78 12.51 40.69
C CYS A 393 17.02 12.05 39.91
N LEU A 394 17.29 10.73 39.90
CA LEU A 394 18.50 10.16 39.30
C LEU A 394 18.20 9.20 38.14
N GLU A 395 16.93 9.00 37.78
CA GLU A 395 16.57 8.11 36.68
C GLU A 395 16.76 8.79 35.32
N SER A 396 16.67 8.00 34.24
CA SER A 396 16.83 8.54 32.89
C SER A 396 15.72 9.54 32.55
N ASN A 397 16.10 10.65 31.91
CA ASN A 397 15.21 11.74 31.51
C ASN A 397 14.60 12.48 32.71
N GLU A 398 15.29 12.48 33.84
CA GLU A 398 15.00 13.34 34.98
C GLU A 398 16.11 14.38 35.12
N GLU A 399 15.71 15.61 35.42
CA GLU A 399 16.62 16.74 35.63
C GLU A 399 16.33 17.37 37.00
N TYR A 400 17.37 17.49 37.81
CA TYR A 400 17.31 18.12 39.12
C TYR A 400 17.62 19.61 38.99
N VAL A 401 16.70 20.47 39.43
CA VAL A 401 16.87 21.94 39.31
C VAL A 401 16.62 22.62 40.65
N ILE A 402 17.61 23.38 41.12
CA ILE A 402 17.51 24.20 42.34
C ILE A 402 16.69 25.46 42.05
N CYS A 403 15.84 25.85 42.99
CA CYS A 403 14.89 26.95 42.91
C CYS A 403 15.20 28.01 44.00
N PRO A 404 15.50 29.27 43.63
CA PRO A 404 15.59 29.80 42.28
C PRO A 404 16.91 29.40 41.59
N GLY A 405 16.85 29.12 40.29
CA GLY A 405 17.99 28.67 39.51
C GLY A 405 17.61 28.20 38.11
N GLU A 406 18.55 27.56 37.42
CA GLU A 406 18.38 26.95 36.09
C GLU A 406 19.08 25.59 36.05
N SER A 407 18.69 24.72 35.12
CA SER A 407 19.39 23.46 34.84
C SER A 407 20.82 23.72 34.32
N ASP A 408 21.67 22.69 34.33
CA ASP A 408 23.09 22.82 33.93
C ASP A 408 23.27 23.32 32.49
N ASP A 409 22.30 23.05 31.62
CA ASP A 409 22.25 23.50 30.23
C ASP A 409 21.43 24.78 29.99
N GLY A 410 20.78 25.29 31.05
CA GLY A 410 19.91 26.47 31.00
C GLY A 410 18.58 26.24 30.27
N GLU A 411 18.20 24.98 29.98
CA GLU A 411 16.92 24.64 29.36
C GLU A 411 15.74 24.94 30.30
N TYR A 412 15.86 24.53 31.57
CA TYR A 412 14.81 24.71 32.55
C TYR A 412 15.15 25.83 33.52
N ILE A 413 14.19 26.73 33.76
CA ILE A 413 14.33 27.82 34.73
C ILE A 413 13.36 27.56 35.86
N CYS A 414 13.86 27.51 37.10
CA CYS A 414 13.04 27.42 38.29
C CYS A 414 13.05 28.73 39.09
N ALA A 415 11.87 29.20 39.49
CA ALA A 415 11.68 30.35 40.36
C ALA A 415 10.77 30.01 41.54
N VAL A 416 10.78 30.89 42.54
CA VAL A 416 9.85 30.85 43.68
C VAL A 416 9.01 32.12 43.68
N ASN A 417 7.74 32.01 44.05
CA ASN A 417 6.90 33.20 44.17
C ASN A 417 7.32 34.07 45.37
N SER A 418 6.70 35.26 45.51
CA SER A 418 7.05 36.21 46.58
C SER A 418 6.81 35.68 47.99
N GLU A 419 5.86 34.76 48.15
CA GLU A 419 5.50 34.14 49.43
C GLU A 419 6.30 32.86 49.71
N ARG A 420 7.05 32.37 48.71
CA ARG A 420 7.84 31.12 48.74
C ARG A 420 7.01 29.87 49.07
N ASP A 421 5.75 29.85 48.69
CA ASP A 421 4.82 28.71 48.81
C ASP A 421 4.50 28.07 47.44
N LYS A 422 5.07 28.60 46.35
CA LYS A 422 4.94 28.04 44.99
C LYS A 422 6.30 27.93 44.31
N LEU A 423 6.46 26.85 43.54
CA LEU A 423 7.57 26.65 42.61
C LEU A 423 7.06 26.91 41.19
N ILE A 424 7.85 27.63 40.39
CA ILE A 424 7.48 28.04 39.02
C ILE A 424 8.58 27.53 38.09
N VAL A 425 8.23 26.69 37.13
CA VAL A 425 9.19 26.06 36.22
C VAL A 425 8.85 26.41 34.77
N SER A 426 9.83 26.91 34.02
CA SER A 426 9.71 27.28 32.59
C SER A 426 10.66 26.45 31.72
N GLY A 427 10.44 26.46 30.40
CA GLY A 427 11.26 25.73 29.42
C GLY A 427 10.73 24.33 29.11
N LEU A 428 9.52 23.99 29.56
CA LEU A 428 8.96 22.64 29.48
C LEU A 428 8.23 22.41 28.15
N SER A 429 8.63 21.41 27.36
CA SER A 429 7.88 20.96 26.17
C SER A 429 6.82 19.91 26.52
N HIS A 430 7.01 19.19 27.60
CA HIS A 430 6.07 18.29 28.28
C HIS A 430 6.27 18.50 29.78
N SER A 431 5.27 18.22 30.61
CA SER A 431 5.38 18.58 32.03
C SER A 431 5.07 17.41 32.92
N GLY A 432 6.10 16.79 33.48
CA GLY A 432 6.03 16.16 34.78
C GLY A 432 7.00 16.89 35.70
N VAL A 433 6.50 17.64 36.68
CA VAL A 433 7.33 18.37 37.65
C VAL A 433 6.93 17.98 39.05
N LYS A 434 7.91 17.60 39.86
CA LYS A 434 7.73 17.19 41.25
C LYS A 434 8.58 18.05 42.17
N GLU A 435 8.03 18.49 43.28
CA GLU A 435 8.79 19.11 44.37
C GLU A 435 9.82 18.10 44.89
N TYR A 436 11.10 18.49 44.90
CA TYR A 436 12.14 17.64 45.44
C TYR A 436 12.23 17.84 46.95
N VAL A 437 11.95 16.78 47.70
CA VAL A 437 12.08 16.76 49.15
C VAL A 437 13.25 15.85 49.47
N GLU A 438 14.30 16.42 50.07
CA GLU A 438 15.41 15.62 50.58
C GLU A 438 14.85 14.62 51.61
N ASN A 439 14.90 13.34 51.25
CA ASN A 439 14.64 12.28 52.20
C ASN A 439 15.77 12.32 53.23
N ASP A 440 15.55 12.99 54.36
CA ASP A 440 16.41 13.00 55.54
C ASP A 440 16.58 11.56 56.05
N THR A 441 17.43 10.82 55.35
CA THR A 441 17.99 9.55 55.79
C THR A 441 19.08 9.89 56.79
N GLY A 442 18.64 10.44 57.92
CA GLY A 442 19.51 11.00 58.94
C GLY A 442 20.71 10.11 59.25
N ALA A 443 21.90 10.62 58.94
CA ALA A 443 23.15 10.36 59.64
C ALA A 443 24.32 11.06 58.93
N TYR A 444 24.51 12.36 59.18
CA TYR A 444 25.82 12.91 59.51
C TYR A 444 25.59 14.22 60.28
N GLU A 445 25.35 14.08 61.59
CA GLU A 445 25.45 15.22 62.51
C GLU A 445 26.91 15.70 62.55
N ASP A 446 27.06 17.03 62.62
CA ASP A 446 28.26 17.76 63.02
C ASP A 446 29.25 18.10 61.90
N ALA A 447 28.86 19.09 61.06
CA ALA A 447 29.80 19.96 60.39
C ALA A 447 29.54 21.40 60.86
N GLU A 448 30.50 21.91 61.63
CA GLU A 448 30.64 23.30 62.02
C GLU A 448 30.39 24.22 60.81
N GLU A 449 29.63 25.28 61.04
CA GLU A 449 29.38 26.41 60.12
C GLU A 449 30.72 27.11 59.82
N ASP A 450 31.52 26.50 58.94
CA ASP A 450 32.66 27.14 58.29
C ASP A 450 32.09 28.15 57.28
N GLU A 451 32.53 29.40 57.38
CA GLU A 451 32.22 30.46 56.42
C GLU A 451 32.57 29.99 55.00
N CYS A 452 31.59 29.49 54.27
CA CYS A 452 31.78 29.00 52.91
C CYS A 452 32.09 30.21 52.02
N THR A 453 33.35 30.32 51.60
CA THR A 453 33.79 31.37 50.68
C THR A 453 33.63 30.84 49.25
N PRO A 454 32.79 31.45 48.40
CA PRO A 454 32.54 30.94 47.07
C PRO A 454 33.81 31.00 46.20
N ASP A 455 34.11 29.92 45.47
CA ASP A 455 35.22 29.81 44.52
C ASP A 455 34.65 29.68 43.10
N TRP A 456 34.42 30.84 42.48
CA TRP A 456 33.76 30.93 41.19
C TRP A 456 34.68 30.52 40.05
N THR A 457 34.24 29.51 39.30
CA THR A 457 34.85 29.05 38.06
C THR A 457 33.87 29.31 36.92
N CYS A 458 34.26 30.15 35.96
CA CYS A 458 33.41 30.45 34.83
C CYS A 458 33.87 29.73 33.56
N THR A 459 32.92 29.34 32.73
CA THR A 459 33.18 28.88 31.36
C THR A 459 33.71 30.02 30.49
N ASN A 460 34.24 29.67 29.31
CA ASN A 460 34.56 30.68 28.29
C ASN A 460 33.27 31.35 27.82
N TRP A 461 33.34 32.63 27.44
CA TRP A 461 32.22 33.31 26.80
C TRP A 461 31.75 32.56 25.54
N SER A 462 30.43 32.51 25.36
CA SER A 462 29.76 31.99 24.17
C SER A 462 30.04 32.86 22.94
N GLU A 463 29.65 32.34 21.78
CA GLU A 463 29.68 33.14 20.56
C GLU A 463 28.70 34.31 20.64
N CYS A 464 29.05 35.42 19.97
CA CYS A 464 28.23 36.62 19.96
C CYS A 464 26.94 36.39 19.16
N SER A 465 25.80 36.31 19.83
CA SER A 465 24.47 36.20 19.20
C SER A 465 23.62 37.41 19.58
N ASN A 466 22.98 38.04 18.60
CA ASN A 466 22.15 39.25 18.80
C ASN A 466 22.86 40.41 19.56
N GLY A 467 24.19 40.47 19.51
CA GLY A 467 24.97 41.51 20.18
C GLY A 467 25.24 41.23 21.66
N MET A 468 24.93 40.03 22.15
CA MET A 468 25.22 39.56 23.50
C MET A 468 26.00 38.24 23.44
N LYS A 469 26.84 38.00 24.44
CA LYS A 469 27.49 36.70 24.69
C LYS A 469 27.35 36.37 26.18
N TYR A 470 27.30 35.08 26.48
CA TYR A 470 26.96 34.54 27.80
C TYR A 470 28.09 33.64 28.32
N ARG A 471 28.20 33.46 29.63
CA ARG A 471 29.03 32.42 30.25
C ARG A 471 28.36 31.96 31.53
N THR A 472 28.69 30.76 31.99
CA THR A 472 28.15 30.21 33.24
C THR A 472 29.26 30.18 34.27
N CYS A 473 28.98 30.67 35.47
CA CYS A 473 29.89 30.65 36.60
C CYS A 473 29.33 29.72 37.68
N THR A 474 30.07 28.67 38.01
CA THR A 474 29.73 27.73 39.08
C THR A 474 30.64 27.95 40.29
N ASP A 475 30.04 27.92 41.47
CA ASP A 475 30.77 27.95 42.74
C ASP A 475 31.27 26.53 43.05
N SER A 476 32.58 26.32 42.92
CA SER A 476 33.21 25.02 43.19
C SER A 476 33.02 24.56 44.64
N ASN A 477 32.72 25.49 45.56
CA ASN A 477 32.51 25.19 46.98
C ASN A 477 31.04 25.02 47.35
N MET A 478 30.10 25.18 46.40
CA MET A 478 28.65 25.01 46.61
C MET A 478 28.11 25.81 47.81
N CYS A 479 28.59 27.03 48.00
CA CYS A 479 28.27 27.84 49.16
C CYS A 479 26.87 28.47 49.13
N GLY A 480 26.17 28.42 48.00
CA GLY A 480 24.82 29.02 47.83
C GLY A 480 24.77 30.55 47.89
N SER A 481 25.92 31.24 47.97
CA SER A 481 25.99 32.70 48.01
C SER A 481 26.14 33.28 46.60
N THR A 482 25.46 34.37 46.30
CA THR A 482 25.65 35.17 45.06
C THR A 482 26.69 36.28 45.22
N GLN A 483 27.27 36.41 46.42
CA GLN A 483 28.26 37.43 46.70
C GLN A 483 29.54 37.18 45.87
N GLU A 484 30.02 38.22 45.20
CA GLU A 484 31.20 38.17 44.32
C GLU A 484 31.06 37.31 43.04
N LYS A 485 29.85 36.88 42.67
CA LYS A 485 29.61 36.17 41.38
C LYS A 485 30.05 37.05 40.19
N PRO A 486 30.90 36.54 39.29
CA PRO A 486 31.29 37.29 38.08
C PRO A 486 30.11 37.50 37.11
N GLU A 487 30.14 38.58 36.32
CA GLU A 487 29.09 38.86 35.32
C GLU A 487 29.01 37.77 34.25
N GLU A 488 27.79 37.30 33.95
CA GLU A 488 27.51 36.21 33.01
C GLU A 488 27.03 36.71 31.64
N GLU A 489 26.93 38.03 31.44
CA GLU A 489 26.46 38.65 30.21
C GLU A 489 27.39 39.81 29.78
N GLU A 490 27.81 39.85 28.51
CA GLU A 490 28.63 40.93 27.94
C GLU A 490 28.16 41.32 26.52
N THR A 491 28.06 42.62 26.23
CA THR A 491 27.71 43.11 24.89
C THR A 491 28.85 42.88 23.89
N CYS A 492 28.53 42.44 22.68
CA CYS A 492 29.48 42.18 21.60
C CYS A 492 28.97 42.73 20.25
N THR A 493 29.86 42.87 19.27
CA THR A 493 29.51 43.38 17.93
C THR A 493 29.56 42.24 16.91
N VAL A 494 28.39 41.83 16.42
CA VAL A 494 28.27 40.77 15.41
C VAL A 494 28.88 41.26 14.09
N SER A 495 29.96 40.62 13.64
CA SER A 495 30.59 40.89 12.35
C SER A 495 29.90 40.07 11.25
N GLN A 496 29.21 40.76 10.33
CA GLN A 496 28.62 40.35 9.04
C GLN A 496 27.92 38.98 8.92
N VAL A 497 26.64 39.05 8.51
CA VAL A 497 25.80 37.93 8.05
C VAL A 497 26.47 37.16 6.90
N CYS A 498 26.67 35.86 7.07
CA CYS A 498 27.13 34.94 6.02
C CYS A 498 25.96 34.63 5.07
N THR A 499 26.14 34.87 3.76
CA THR A 499 25.12 34.54 2.74
C THR A 499 25.62 33.34 1.93
N PRO A 500 24.93 32.18 1.93
CA PRO A 500 25.43 30.98 1.25
C PRO A 500 25.44 31.14 -0.28
N ASP A 501 26.48 30.60 -0.94
CA ASP A 501 26.68 30.58 -2.40
C ASP A 501 26.82 29.13 -2.88
N TRP A 502 25.68 28.54 -3.26
CA TRP A 502 25.60 27.11 -3.59
C TRP A 502 26.08 26.80 -5.00
N VAL A 503 27.07 25.92 -5.11
CA VAL A 503 27.54 25.33 -6.36
C VAL A 503 27.17 23.85 -6.39
N CYS A 504 26.42 23.40 -7.41
CA CYS A 504 25.99 22.01 -7.55
C CYS A 504 26.68 21.30 -8.71
N THR A 505 26.93 20.00 -8.57
CA THR A 505 27.38 19.13 -9.67
C THR A 505 26.26 18.85 -10.66
N ASP A 506 26.62 18.35 -11.85
CA ASP A 506 25.66 17.77 -12.79
C ASP A 506 24.95 16.55 -12.18
N TRP A 507 23.74 16.28 -12.67
CA TRP A 507 22.97 15.09 -12.29
C TRP A 507 23.66 13.80 -12.73
N GLN A 508 23.71 12.82 -11.84
CA GLN A 508 24.33 11.51 -12.04
C GLN A 508 23.33 10.38 -11.78
N PRO A 509 23.36 9.30 -12.60
CA PRO A 509 24.09 9.20 -13.86
C PRO A 509 23.54 10.17 -14.92
N GLY A 510 24.35 10.54 -15.91
CA GLY A 510 23.95 11.54 -16.92
C GLY A 510 22.75 11.12 -17.79
N GLU A 511 22.59 9.81 -18.01
CA GLU A 511 21.39 9.20 -18.60
C GLU A 511 20.48 8.67 -17.50
N CYS A 512 19.16 8.62 -17.74
CA CYS A 512 18.23 8.16 -16.73
C CYS A 512 18.40 6.65 -16.46
N PRO A 513 18.70 6.23 -15.21
CA PRO A 513 18.81 4.82 -14.89
C PRO A 513 17.43 4.16 -14.85
N THR A 514 17.39 2.83 -14.89
CA THR A 514 16.14 2.05 -14.80
C THR A 514 15.39 2.25 -13.48
N SER A 515 16.03 2.79 -12.44
CA SER A 515 15.38 3.18 -11.19
C SER A 515 14.52 4.44 -11.32
N GLY A 516 14.68 5.22 -12.40
CA GLY A 516 13.93 6.46 -12.62
C GLY A 516 14.41 7.66 -11.79
N GLU A 517 15.59 7.58 -11.16
CA GLU A 517 16.11 8.63 -10.27
C GLU A 517 17.55 9.06 -10.61
N GLN A 518 17.83 10.36 -10.49
CA GLN A 518 19.16 10.94 -10.59
C GLN A 518 19.49 11.75 -9.33
N THR A 519 20.77 11.80 -8.96
CA THR A 519 21.26 12.57 -7.80
C THR A 519 22.33 13.59 -8.21
N ARG A 520 22.51 14.65 -7.41
CA ARG A 520 23.62 15.61 -7.54
C ARG A 520 24.09 16.06 -6.15
N THR A 521 25.26 16.67 -6.06
CA THR A 521 25.78 17.21 -4.80
C THR A 521 25.90 18.73 -4.89
N CYS A 522 25.43 19.45 -3.88
CA CYS A 522 25.53 20.90 -3.76
C CYS A 522 26.42 21.28 -2.56
N THR A 523 27.38 22.16 -2.79
CA THR A 523 28.33 22.65 -1.77
C THR A 523 28.24 24.17 -1.69
N ASP A 524 28.21 24.71 -0.47
CA ASP A 524 28.26 26.15 -0.22
C ASP A 524 29.72 26.61 -0.20
N GLU A 525 30.10 27.46 -1.16
CA GLU A 525 31.46 28.01 -1.24
C GLU A 525 31.77 28.96 -0.07
N ASN A 526 30.75 29.50 0.61
CA ASN A 526 30.91 30.40 1.74
C ASN A 526 30.93 29.69 3.11
N ASN A 527 30.73 28.36 3.16
CA ASN A 527 30.69 27.56 4.38
C ASN A 527 29.84 28.18 5.50
N CYS A 528 28.64 28.68 5.15
CA CYS A 528 27.75 29.27 6.14
C CYS A 528 27.11 28.17 7.01
N PRO A 529 27.06 28.34 8.35
CA PRO A 529 26.58 27.30 9.26
C PRO A 529 25.06 27.03 9.15
N ASN A 530 24.27 27.96 8.62
CA ASN A 530 22.80 27.86 8.55
C ASN A 530 22.31 27.80 7.08
N ALA A 531 22.14 26.57 6.57
CA ALA A 531 21.86 26.27 5.16
C ALA A 531 20.37 26.41 4.75
N GLY A 532 19.70 27.51 5.10
CA GLY A 532 18.25 27.72 4.88
C GLY A 532 17.76 27.76 3.41
N SER A 533 18.60 27.44 2.42
CA SER A 533 18.28 27.50 0.99
C SER A 533 19.06 26.49 0.13
N LYS A 534 19.40 25.32 0.69
CA LYS A 534 20.11 24.27 -0.05
C LYS A 534 19.26 23.76 -1.24
N PRO A 535 19.79 23.78 -2.49
CA PRO A 535 19.06 23.25 -3.64
C PRO A 535 18.82 21.73 -3.54
N ARG A 536 17.72 21.24 -4.14
CA ARG A 536 17.37 19.79 -4.16
C ARG A 536 18.46 18.95 -4.82
N GLU A 537 18.77 17.81 -4.20
CA GLU A 537 19.83 16.87 -4.61
C GLU A 537 19.31 15.59 -5.28
N THR A 538 17.98 15.41 -5.37
CA THR A 538 17.33 14.25 -6.02
C THR A 538 16.24 14.70 -6.99
N ARG A 539 16.11 14.01 -8.14
CA ARG A 539 15.00 14.19 -9.10
C ARG A 539 14.62 12.89 -9.80
N THR A 540 13.37 12.80 -10.29
CA THR A 540 12.88 11.71 -11.13
C THR A 540 13.11 11.97 -12.63
N CYS A 541 13.29 10.90 -13.41
CA CYS A 541 13.50 10.92 -14.86
C CYS A 541 12.91 9.66 -15.53
N GLU A 542 12.75 9.67 -16.86
CA GLU A 542 12.19 8.55 -17.64
C GLU A 542 13.27 7.94 -18.57
N PRO A 543 13.50 6.61 -18.56
CA PRO A 543 14.53 5.98 -19.38
C PRO A 543 14.12 5.91 -20.86
N GLU A 544 14.91 6.49 -21.75
CA GLU A 544 14.68 6.36 -23.20
C GLU A 544 14.97 4.91 -23.64
N GLY A 545 13.90 4.19 -24.02
CA GLY A 545 13.91 2.76 -24.35
C GLY A 545 14.89 2.36 -25.45
N GLY A 546 16.06 1.84 -25.04
CA GLY A 546 17.10 1.31 -25.91
C GLY A 546 16.73 -0.03 -26.54
N SER A 547 16.53 0.00 -27.86
CA SER A 547 16.35 -1.11 -28.80
C SER A 547 17.59 -2.05 -28.91
N GLY A 548 18.02 -2.66 -27.80
CA GLY A 548 19.13 -3.61 -27.74
C GLY A 548 18.70 -5.08 -27.88
N ILE A 549 17.51 -5.41 -27.39
CA ILE A 549 16.98 -6.79 -27.36
C ILE A 549 16.69 -7.31 -28.78
N PHE A 550 16.27 -6.44 -29.69
CA PHE A 550 16.00 -6.80 -31.09
C PHE A 550 17.25 -7.27 -31.86
N ILE A 551 18.44 -6.77 -31.51
CA ILE A 551 19.69 -7.15 -32.19
C ILE A 551 20.12 -8.57 -31.77
N ILE A 552 19.94 -8.93 -30.50
CA ILE A 552 20.26 -10.27 -30.00
C ILE A 552 19.33 -11.32 -30.62
N ILE A 553 18.03 -11.03 -30.71
CA ILE A 553 17.03 -11.91 -31.35
C ILE A 553 17.36 -12.10 -32.84
N MET A 554 17.75 -11.03 -33.55
CA MET A 554 18.15 -11.13 -34.95
C MET A 554 19.43 -11.97 -35.16
N ILE A 555 20.41 -11.88 -34.26
CA ILE A 555 21.63 -12.70 -34.32
C ILE A 555 21.29 -14.18 -34.10
N LEU A 556 20.41 -14.50 -33.15
CA LEU A 556 19.99 -15.88 -32.87
C LEU A 556 19.21 -16.49 -34.04
N ILE A 557 18.31 -15.73 -34.67
CA ILE A 557 17.58 -16.16 -35.88
C ILE A 557 18.57 -16.42 -37.03
N PHE A 558 19.56 -15.54 -37.21
CA PHE A 558 20.54 -15.69 -38.29
C PHE A 558 21.44 -16.92 -38.09
N LEU A 559 21.86 -17.20 -36.86
CA LEU A 559 22.63 -18.40 -36.51
C LEU A 559 21.80 -19.68 -36.70
N GLY A 560 20.51 -19.66 -36.35
CA GLY A 560 19.58 -20.76 -36.59
C GLY A 560 19.40 -21.05 -38.09
N LEU A 561 19.19 -20.03 -38.90
CA LEU A 561 19.07 -20.16 -40.36
C LEU A 561 20.38 -20.66 -41.00
N ALA A 562 21.54 -20.17 -40.56
CA ALA A 562 22.83 -20.65 -41.03
C ALA A 562 23.04 -22.15 -40.68
N GLY A 563 22.63 -22.58 -39.48
CA GLY A 563 22.63 -23.98 -39.07
C GLY A 563 21.74 -24.85 -39.97
N ALA A 564 20.51 -24.43 -40.23
CA ALA A 564 19.56 -25.15 -41.08
C ALA A 564 20.04 -25.28 -42.53
N VAL A 565 20.61 -24.22 -43.11
CA VAL A 565 21.20 -24.26 -44.46
C VAL A 565 22.39 -25.23 -44.51
N THR A 566 23.25 -25.19 -43.49
CA THR A 566 24.40 -26.11 -43.40
C THR A 566 23.93 -27.56 -43.30
N PHE A 567 22.89 -27.83 -42.52
CA PHE A 567 22.26 -29.15 -42.41
C PHE A 567 21.65 -29.63 -43.74
N LEU A 568 20.93 -28.77 -44.47
CA LEU A 568 20.35 -29.09 -45.78
C LEU A 568 21.41 -29.38 -46.84
N LEU A 569 22.54 -28.65 -46.82
CA LEU A 569 23.67 -28.89 -47.72
C LEU A 569 24.39 -30.22 -47.41
N LEU A 570 24.53 -30.57 -46.12
CA LEU A 570 25.05 -31.88 -45.70
C LEU A 570 24.09 -33.00 -46.11
N ARG A 571 22.77 -32.81 -45.96
CA ARG A 571 21.74 -33.76 -46.39
C ARG A 571 21.76 -33.98 -47.91
N LYS A 572 21.95 -32.93 -48.72
CA LYS A 572 22.14 -33.04 -50.18
C LYS A 572 23.39 -33.82 -50.58
N LYS A 573 24.45 -33.79 -49.77
CA LYS A 573 25.66 -34.60 -50.01
C LYS A 573 25.42 -36.09 -49.76
N LEU A 574 24.54 -36.44 -48.82
CA LEU A 574 24.21 -37.84 -48.51
C LEU A 574 23.24 -38.48 -49.52
N PHE A 575 22.43 -37.69 -50.24
CA PHE A 575 21.44 -38.22 -51.19
C PHE A 575 21.90 -38.31 -52.65
N LYS A 576 23.17 -38.01 -52.99
CA LYS A 576 23.73 -38.30 -54.32
C LYS A 576 24.16 -39.76 -54.44
N SER A 577 23.19 -40.68 -54.42
CA SER A 577 23.37 -42.02 -54.99
C SER A 577 22.01 -42.70 -55.24
N LYS A 578 21.44 -42.47 -56.42
CA LYS A 578 20.93 -43.51 -57.35
C LYS A 578 20.19 -42.84 -58.51
N LYS A 579 20.75 -42.98 -59.72
CA LYS A 579 20.00 -42.83 -60.98
C LYS A 579 19.17 -44.09 -61.22
N PRO A 580 17.99 -43.94 -61.83
CA PRO A 580 17.64 -44.81 -62.95
C PRO A 580 17.12 -44.05 -64.18
N ASP A 581 17.17 -44.78 -65.29
CA ASP A 581 17.04 -44.40 -66.70
C ASP A 581 15.62 -44.22 -67.25
N SER A 582 15.57 -43.36 -68.29
CA SER A 582 14.80 -43.46 -69.56
C SER A 582 13.27 -43.38 -69.61
N GLY A 583 12.75 -42.56 -70.55
CA GLY A 583 11.48 -42.84 -71.24
C GLY A 583 10.63 -41.66 -71.75
N LYS A 584 10.93 -41.17 -72.96
CA LYS A 584 10.09 -40.58 -74.05
C LYS A 584 8.75 -39.82 -73.79
N GLU A 585 8.69 -38.63 -74.40
CA GLU A 585 7.61 -37.74 -74.94
C GLU A 585 6.42 -38.42 -75.70
N PRO A 586 5.33 -37.73 -76.19
CA PRO A 586 5.16 -36.28 -76.50
C PRO A 586 3.77 -35.57 -76.29
N GLY A 587 3.77 -34.23 -76.44
CA GLY A 587 2.66 -33.37 -76.96
C GLY A 587 1.71 -32.75 -75.91
N ASP A 588 1.05 -31.61 -76.10
CA ASP A 588 1.04 -30.48 -77.04
C ASP A 588 0.14 -29.37 -76.41
N SER A 589 0.23 -28.13 -76.91
CA SER A 589 -0.65 -26.94 -76.77
C SER A 589 -0.45 -25.93 -75.61
N GLY A 590 -0.02 -24.71 -75.98
CA GLY A 590 -0.20 -23.45 -75.21
C GLY A 590 -1.57 -22.79 -75.51
N PRO A 591 -1.77 -21.45 -75.45
CA PRO A 591 -0.89 -20.36 -75.01
C PRO A 591 -1.55 -19.29 -74.07
N GLY A 592 -0.73 -18.38 -73.53
CA GLY A 592 -1.07 -16.96 -73.31
C GLY A 592 -1.88 -16.57 -72.07
N TYR A 593 -1.34 -15.68 -71.23
CA TYR A 593 -1.79 -14.29 -71.04
C TYR A 593 -1.00 -13.61 -69.90
N THR A 594 -1.02 -12.28 -69.96
CA THR A 594 -0.12 -11.27 -69.43
C THR A 594 -0.56 -10.60 -68.10
N GLN A 595 0.42 -10.24 -67.26
CA GLN A 595 0.48 -9.04 -66.35
C GLN A 595 -0.54 -8.97 -65.17
N PRO A 596 -0.37 -8.12 -64.12
CA PRO A 596 0.52 -6.94 -63.97
C PRO A 596 1.32 -6.80 -62.65
N ARG A 597 2.27 -5.87 -62.67
CA ARG A 597 3.01 -5.32 -61.51
C ARG A 597 2.17 -4.31 -60.72
N PRO A 598 2.37 -4.15 -59.39
CA PRO A 598 1.99 -2.94 -58.67
C PRO A 598 3.08 -1.85 -58.74
N PRO A 599 2.69 -0.56 -58.67
CA PRO A 599 3.57 0.60 -58.85
C PRO A 599 4.31 1.02 -57.57
N GLY A 600 5.47 1.66 -57.76
CA GLY A 600 6.26 2.29 -56.70
C GLY A 600 5.70 3.65 -56.25
N PRO A 601 6.17 4.18 -55.11
CA PRO A 601 5.56 5.32 -54.44
C PRO A 601 6.07 6.67 -54.97
N GLY A 602 5.15 7.64 -55.00
CA GLY A 602 5.38 9.06 -55.32
C GLY A 602 5.86 9.91 -54.12
N PRO A 603 6.19 11.20 -54.36
CA PRO A 603 7.00 12.04 -53.47
C PRO A 603 6.20 12.81 -52.40
N PRO A 604 6.87 13.39 -51.37
CA PRO A 604 6.21 13.91 -50.17
C PRO A 604 5.67 15.33 -50.38
N GLY A 605 4.44 15.54 -49.95
CA GLY A 605 3.76 16.85 -49.94
C GLY A 605 3.37 17.28 -48.52
N SER A 606 3.84 18.48 -48.17
CA SER A 606 3.21 19.50 -47.30
C SER A 606 2.82 19.17 -45.83
N ARG A 607 3.50 19.91 -44.94
CA ARG A 607 3.16 20.23 -43.54
C ARG A 607 1.69 20.62 -43.32
N PRO A 608 1.10 20.30 -42.16
CA PRO A 608 -0.01 21.06 -41.59
C PRO A 608 0.47 22.07 -40.53
N ALA A 609 -0.34 23.12 -40.39
CA ALA A 609 -0.14 24.29 -39.55
C ALA A 609 -0.52 24.06 -38.08
N ARG A 610 0.04 24.91 -37.21
CA ARG A 610 -0.29 25.06 -35.79
C ARG A 610 -1.79 25.36 -35.56
N PRO A 611 -2.40 24.86 -34.48
CA PRO A 611 -3.67 25.39 -33.99
C PRO A 611 -3.46 26.65 -33.13
N ASN A 612 -4.36 27.62 -33.31
CA ASN A 612 -4.55 28.78 -32.43
C ASN A 612 -5.25 28.37 -31.11
N PRO A 613 -5.11 29.16 -30.04
CA PRO A 613 -5.67 28.85 -28.72
C PRO A 613 -7.19 29.08 -28.66
N MET A 614 -7.89 28.22 -27.92
CA MET A 614 -9.33 28.32 -27.61
C MET A 614 -9.63 29.41 -26.57
N PRO A 615 -10.87 29.96 -26.54
CA PRO A 615 -11.25 31.04 -25.64
C PRO A 615 -11.69 30.56 -24.26
N MET A 616 -11.43 31.39 -23.24
CA MET A 616 -11.88 31.26 -21.86
C MET A 616 -13.41 31.07 -21.75
N GLN A 617 -13.84 29.96 -21.13
CA GLN A 617 -15.22 29.79 -20.66
C GLN A 617 -15.42 30.52 -19.32
N LYS A 618 -16.56 31.22 -19.21
CA LYS A 618 -17.02 31.94 -18.02
C LYS A 618 -17.56 30.98 -16.96
N ARG A 619 -17.24 31.27 -15.70
CA ARG A 619 -17.80 30.68 -14.46
C ARG A 619 -19.34 30.63 -14.49
N PRO A 620 -19.99 29.55 -13.99
CA PRO A 620 -21.40 29.56 -13.64
C PRO A 620 -21.64 30.45 -12.42
N GLN A 621 -22.70 31.27 -12.47
CA GLN A 621 -23.22 32.01 -11.32
C GLN A 621 -24.04 31.06 -10.42
N ALA A 622 -23.87 31.18 -9.11
CA ALA A 622 -24.65 30.48 -8.10
C ALA A 622 -26.13 30.96 -8.09
N PRO A 623 -27.11 30.08 -7.79
CA PRO A 623 -28.51 30.46 -7.67
C PRO A 623 -28.79 31.21 -6.34
N PRO A 624 -29.85 32.03 -6.28
CA PRO A 624 -30.16 32.88 -5.14
C PRO A 624 -30.77 32.09 -3.97
N VAL A 625 -30.31 32.43 -2.76
CA VAL A 625 -30.84 31.97 -1.48
C VAL A 625 -32.28 32.46 -1.29
N VAL A 626 -33.20 31.52 -1.10
CA VAL A 626 -34.60 31.77 -0.74
C VAL A 626 -34.66 32.00 0.76
N GLN A 627 -34.97 33.23 1.18
CA GLN A 627 -35.41 33.53 2.55
C GLN A 627 -36.85 33.05 2.74
N GLN A 628 -37.13 32.34 3.83
CA GLN A 628 -38.48 32.20 4.38
C GLN A 628 -38.60 32.90 5.73
N PRO A 629 -39.80 33.40 6.10
CA PRO A 629 -39.97 34.36 7.16
C PRO A 629 -40.40 33.73 8.50
N LEU A 630 -39.94 34.39 9.57
CA LEU A 630 -40.38 34.45 10.98
C LEU A 630 -41.49 33.50 11.46
#